data_AF-A0A847BVJ7-F1
#
_entry.id   AF-A0A847BVJ7-F1
#
_cell.length_a   1.000
_cell.length_b   1.000
_cell.length_c   1.000
_cell.angle_alpha   90.00
_cell.angle_beta   90.00
_cell.angle_gamma   90.00
#
_symmetry.space_group_name_H-M   'P 1'
#
loop_
_entity.id
_entity.type
_entity.pdbx_description
1 polymer ?
#
loop_
_entity_poly.entity_id
_entity_poly.type
_entity_poly.pdbx_seq_one_letter_code
_entity_poly.pdbx_strand_id
1 'polypeptide(L)'
;MNFHSRTYPLQISIANMQSTLLDAGCEVVFSTPKQPLKNCYSHSLTSKEAPNYIYSNGKGISKDASIASALGEYIERLQTNTFFIDFYLPKRKYYPDEVMFDFGGNYLNEALLKIYDPNKDLLLE
;
A
#
# COMPACT_ATOMS: atom_id res chain seq x y z
N MET A 1 -11.79 -14.13 -24.42
CA MET A 1 -11.67 -14.19 -22.96
C MET A 1 -11.69 -12.75 -22.45
N ASN A 2 -12.81 -12.29 -21.89
CA ASN A 2 -12.85 -10.99 -21.22
C ASN A 2 -12.21 -11.18 -19.85
N PHE A 3 -10.90 -10.95 -19.75
CA PHE A 3 -10.23 -10.84 -18.45
C PHE A 3 -10.64 -9.50 -17.83
N HIS A 4 -11.81 -9.47 -17.19
CA HIS A 4 -12.13 -8.37 -16.29
C HIS A 4 -11.18 -8.50 -15.09
N SER A 5 -10.16 -7.65 -15.04
CA SER A 5 -9.17 -7.61 -13.94
C SER A 5 -9.75 -7.16 -12.60
N ARG A 6 -11.03 -6.77 -12.57
CA ARG A 6 -11.78 -6.44 -11.35
C ARG A 6 -13.04 -7.30 -11.26
N THR A 7 -13.31 -7.80 -10.06
CA THR A 7 -14.41 -8.73 -9.76
C THR A 7 -15.67 -8.04 -9.24
N TYR A 8 -15.61 -6.74 -8.93
CA TYR A 8 -16.72 -5.95 -8.41
C TYR A 8 -16.92 -4.63 -9.18
N PRO A 9 -18.16 -4.12 -9.27
CA PRO A 9 -18.45 -2.78 -9.76
C PRO A 9 -17.72 -1.70 -8.97
N LEU A 10 -17.29 -0.62 -9.65
CA LEU A 10 -16.54 0.48 -9.04
C LEU A 10 -17.22 1.07 -7.82
N GLN A 11 -18.53 1.32 -7.89
CA GLN A 11 -19.29 1.93 -6.79
C GLN A 11 -19.31 1.04 -5.55
N ILE A 12 -19.44 -0.27 -5.73
CA ILE A 12 -19.38 -1.23 -4.62
C ILE A 12 -17.97 -1.25 -4.03
N SER A 13 -16.93 -1.29 -4.86
CA SER A 13 -15.54 -1.24 -4.38
C SER A 13 -15.25 0.04 -3.60
N ILE A 14 -15.68 1.21 -4.10
CA ILE A 14 -15.48 2.51 -3.44
C ILE A 14 -16.16 2.52 -2.07
N ALA A 15 -17.45 2.16 -2.02
CA ALA A 15 -18.21 2.14 -0.77
C ALA A 15 -17.57 1.22 0.28
N ASN A 16 -17.17 0.01 -0.13
CA ASN A 16 -16.53 -0.94 0.76
C ASN A 16 -15.18 -0.42 1.28
N MET A 17 -14.33 0.11 0.40
CA MET A 17 -13.02 0.62 0.81
C MET A 17 -13.13 1.87 1.71
N GLN A 18 -14.10 2.75 1.46
CA GLN A 18 -14.38 3.88 2.34
C GLN A 18 -14.85 3.42 3.72
N SER A 19 -15.74 2.41 3.77
CA SER A 19 -16.17 1.80 5.04
C SER A 19 -14.98 1.19 5.77
N THR A 20 -14.14 0.40 5.09
CA THR A 20 -12.94 -0.20 5.69
C THR A 20 -12.01 0.83 6.32
N LEU A 21 -11.77 1.96 5.65
CA LEU A 21 -10.94 3.02 6.21
C LEU A 21 -11.61 3.69 7.42
N LEU A 22 -12.92 3.93 7.36
CA LEU A 22 -13.67 4.49 8.48
C LEU A 22 -13.66 3.56 9.69
N ASP A 23 -13.89 2.27 9.49
CA ASP A 23 -13.89 1.23 10.53
C ASP A 23 -12.49 1.08 11.16
N ALA A 24 -11.43 1.32 10.38
CA ALA A 24 -10.05 1.38 10.86
C ALA A 24 -9.68 2.72 11.54
N GLY A 25 -10.62 3.66 11.65
CA GLY A 25 -10.38 4.99 12.24
C GLY A 25 -9.51 5.92 11.38
N CYS A 26 -9.40 5.64 10.07
CA CYS A 26 -8.63 6.45 9.14
C CYS A 26 -9.52 7.53 8.50
N GLU A 27 -9.38 8.77 8.96
CA GLU A 27 -10.04 9.91 8.31
C GLU A 27 -9.23 10.37 7.10
N VAL A 28 -9.84 10.32 5.91
CA VAL A 28 -9.17 10.66 4.65
C VAL A 28 -9.90 11.74 3.87
N VAL A 29 -9.14 12.55 3.13
CA VAL A 29 -9.65 13.69 2.37
C VAL A 29 -9.19 13.57 0.92
N PHE A 30 -10.14 13.67 -0.01
CA PHE A 30 -9.83 13.75 -1.44
C PHE A 30 -9.49 15.18 -1.85
N SER A 31 -8.46 15.32 -2.66
CA SER A 31 -8.20 16.56 -3.38
C SER A 31 -9.19 16.76 -4.53
N THR A 32 -9.26 17.97 -5.07
CA THR A 32 -9.94 18.23 -6.34
C THR A 32 -9.38 17.32 -7.45
N PRO A 33 -10.22 16.65 -8.25
CA PRO A 33 -9.77 15.82 -9.36
C PRO A 33 -9.01 16.61 -10.42
N LYS A 34 -8.09 15.93 -11.10
CA LYS A 34 -7.50 16.40 -12.35
C LYS A 34 -8.04 15.55 -13.50
N GLN A 35 -8.38 16.21 -14.61
CA GLN A 35 -8.81 15.57 -15.84
C GLN A 35 -8.15 16.25 -17.05
N PRO A 36 -6.86 15.97 -17.35
CA PRO A 36 -6.16 16.64 -18.43
C PRO A 36 -6.67 16.27 -19.83
N LEU A 37 -7.27 15.09 -19.99
CA LEU A 37 -7.79 14.59 -21.28
C LEU A 37 -9.09 13.79 -21.07
N LYS A 38 -9.81 13.51 -22.16
CA LYS A 38 -10.94 12.57 -22.15
C LYS A 38 -10.45 11.21 -21.64
N ASN A 39 -11.19 10.63 -20.70
CA ASN A 39 -10.88 9.34 -20.09
C ASN A 39 -9.50 9.29 -19.39
N CYS A 40 -9.02 10.42 -18.85
CA CYS A 40 -7.78 10.46 -18.09
C CYS A 40 -8.04 11.26 -16.80
N TYR A 41 -8.15 10.55 -15.68
CA TYR A 41 -8.48 11.12 -14.37
C TYR A 41 -7.42 10.76 -13.34
N SER A 42 -7.14 11.70 -12.43
CA SER A 42 -6.42 11.42 -11.19
C SER A 42 -7.04 12.09 -9.98
N HIS A 43 -6.93 11.43 -8.82
CA HIS A 43 -7.29 11.97 -7.51
C HIS A 43 -6.14 11.70 -6.53
N SER A 44 -5.85 12.68 -5.67
CA SER A 44 -5.00 12.47 -4.51
C SER A 44 -5.90 12.25 -3.29
N LEU A 45 -5.49 11.34 -2.42
CA LEU A 45 -6.17 11.03 -1.16
C LEU A 45 -5.14 11.17 -0.03
N THR A 46 -5.45 11.98 0.98
CA THR A 46 -4.55 12.24 2.10
C THR A 46 -5.20 11.85 3.41
N SER A 47 -4.43 11.42 4.41
CA SER A 47 -4.94 11.41 5.79
C SER A 47 -5.28 12.84 6.24
N LYS A 48 -6.17 12.96 7.22
CA LYS A 48 -6.48 14.24 7.85
C LYS A 48 -5.40 14.66 8.84
N GLU A 49 -4.81 13.70 9.53
CA GLU A 49 -3.87 13.92 10.64
C GLU A 49 -2.44 14.23 10.14
N ALA A 50 -2.02 13.59 9.05
CA ALA A 50 -0.68 13.70 8.50
C ALA A 50 -0.69 13.80 6.95
N PRO A 51 -1.34 14.82 6.37
CA PRO A 51 -1.59 14.89 4.93
C PRO A 51 -0.32 14.93 4.07
N ASN A 52 0.80 15.40 4.63
CA ASN A 52 2.09 15.48 3.91
C ASN A 52 2.87 14.16 3.89
N TYR A 53 2.48 13.18 4.71
CA TYR A 53 3.24 11.93 4.89
C TYR A 53 2.42 10.70 4.53
N ILE A 54 1.11 10.74 4.77
CA ILE A 54 0.20 9.63 4.53
C ILE A 54 -0.77 10.03 3.42
N TYR A 55 -0.43 9.67 2.20
CA TYR A 55 -1.21 9.97 1.01
C TYR A 55 -1.05 8.92 -0.10
N SER A 56 -2.06 8.78 -0.95
CA SER A 56 -2.03 7.93 -2.13
C SER A 56 -2.50 8.70 -3.36
N ASN A 57 -2.24 8.13 -4.54
CA ASN A 57 -2.68 8.71 -5.80
C ASN A 57 -3.43 7.68 -6.63
N GLY A 58 -4.64 8.03 -7.02
CA GLY A 58 -5.47 7.21 -7.89
C GLY A 58 -5.44 7.69 -9.32
N LYS A 59 -5.43 6.73 -10.26
CA LYS A 59 -5.52 6.99 -11.70
C LYS A 59 -6.62 6.13 -12.32
N GLY A 60 -7.31 6.66 -13.33
CA GLY A 60 -8.38 5.91 -13.98
C GLY A 60 -8.95 6.55 -15.24
N ILE A 61 -9.69 5.75 -16.01
CA ILE A 61 -10.39 6.21 -17.21
C ILE A 61 -11.70 6.95 -16.93
N SER A 62 -12.15 6.92 -15.67
CA SER A 62 -13.30 7.64 -15.17
C SER A 62 -12.98 8.21 -13.79
N LYS A 63 -13.80 9.16 -13.32
CA LYS A 63 -13.70 9.72 -11.98
C LYS A 63 -13.69 8.60 -10.92
N ASP A 64 -14.69 7.73 -10.95
CA ASP A 64 -14.84 6.62 -10.01
C ASP A 64 -13.66 5.64 -10.07
N ALA A 65 -13.15 5.34 -11.27
CA ALA A 65 -11.99 4.45 -11.41
C ALA A 65 -10.74 5.04 -10.72
N SER A 66 -10.53 6.35 -10.84
CA SER A 66 -9.43 7.03 -10.15
C SER A 66 -9.65 7.09 -8.63
N ILE A 67 -10.88 7.30 -8.15
CA ILE A 67 -11.20 7.25 -6.71
C ILE A 67 -10.93 5.86 -6.14
N ALA A 68 -11.45 4.81 -6.79
CA ALA A 68 -11.22 3.43 -6.40
C ALA A 68 -9.73 3.08 -6.39
N SER A 69 -8.96 3.58 -7.36
CA SER A 69 -7.51 3.40 -7.39
C SER A 69 -6.80 4.07 -6.22
N ALA A 70 -7.20 5.29 -5.84
CA ALA A 70 -6.58 6.00 -4.71
C ALA A 70 -6.85 5.27 -3.39
N LEU A 71 -8.09 4.85 -3.16
CA LEU A 71 -8.49 4.09 -1.97
C LEU A 71 -7.75 2.75 -1.88
N GLY A 72 -7.68 2.02 -3.00
CA GLY A 72 -6.97 0.74 -3.06
C GLY A 72 -5.49 0.89 -2.73
N GLU A 73 -4.81 1.87 -3.34
CA GLU A 73 -3.40 2.17 -3.04
C GLU A 73 -3.21 2.59 -1.58
N TYR A 74 -4.14 3.36 -1.01
CA TYR A 74 -4.08 3.76 0.40
C TYR A 74 -4.17 2.57 1.34
N ILE A 75 -5.14 1.67 1.12
CA ILE A 75 -5.32 0.44 1.90
C ILE A 75 -4.11 -0.47 1.73
N GLU A 76 -3.61 -0.65 0.51
CA GLU A 76 -2.40 -1.42 0.23
C GLU A 76 -1.24 -0.91 1.09
N ARG A 77 -0.95 0.41 1.03
CA ARG A 77 0.15 1.03 1.78
C ARG A 77 -0.03 0.95 3.30
N LEU A 78 -1.26 1.00 3.81
CA LEU A 78 -1.54 0.75 5.22
C LEU A 78 -1.25 -0.70 5.60
N GLN A 79 -1.78 -1.65 4.83
CA GLN A 79 -1.63 -3.09 5.09
C GLN A 79 -0.19 -3.54 5.00
N THR A 80 0.61 -2.93 4.11
CA THR A 80 2.04 -3.24 3.96
C THR A 80 2.94 -2.40 4.85
N ASN A 81 2.38 -1.57 5.74
CA ASN A 81 3.11 -0.63 6.60
C ASN A 81 3.99 0.39 5.84
N THR A 82 3.81 0.54 4.52
CA THR A 82 4.71 1.29 3.62
C THR A 82 4.73 2.78 3.91
N PHE A 83 3.65 3.38 4.42
CA PHE A 83 3.66 4.79 4.84
C PHE A 83 4.72 5.14 5.89
N PHE A 84 5.21 4.12 6.59
CA PHE A 84 6.09 4.28 7.74
C PHE A 84 7.49 3.72 7.50
N ILE A 85 7.82 3.31 6.27
CA ILE A 85 9.07 2.58 5.99
C ILE A 85 10.32 3.46 6.14
N ASP A 86 10.19 4.76 5.90
CA ASP A 86 11.30 5.72 6.01
C ASP A 86 11.44 6.32 7.42
N PHE A 87 10.62 5.88 8.37
CA PHE A 87 10.61 6.41 9.74
C PHE A 87 11.10 5.38 10.75
N TYR A 88 12.05 5.79 11.60
CA TYR A 88 12.41 4.99 12.77
C TYR A 88 11.30 5.11 13.83
N LEU A 89 10.65 3.98 14.12
CA LEU A 89 9.61 3.88 15.15
C LEU A 89 10.09 2.93 16.26
N PRO A 90 10.45 3.44 17.44
CA PRO A 90 11.05 2.63 18.49
C PRO A 90 10.06 1.57 18.99
N LYS A 91 10.56 0.35 19.22
CA LYS A 91 9.78 -0.80 19.73
C LYS A 91 8.58 -1.19 18.87
N ARG A 92 8.59 -0.86 17.57
CA ARG A 92 7.55 -1.27 16.63
C ARG A 92 7.71 -2.74 16.24
N LYS A 93 6.60 -3.47 16.32
CA LYS A 93 6.35 -4.74 15.63
C LYS A 93 5.64 -4.44 14.30
N TYR A 94 6.12 -4.98 13.19
CA TYR A 94 5.54 -4.76 11.85
C TYR A 94 4.25 -5.56 11.69
N TYR A 95 4.28 -6.85 12.02
CA TYR A 95 3.13 -7.75 11.97
C TYR A 95 3.05 -8.65 13.20
N PRO A 96 1.86 -9.06 13.65
CA PRO A 96 1.72 -9.96 14.80
C PRO A 96 2.51 -11.26 14.69
N ASP A 97 2.71 -11.75 13.47
CA ASP A 97 3.40 -12.99 13.10
C ASP A 97 4.87 -12.78 12.67
N GLU A 98 5.45 -11.59 12.86
CA GLU A 98 6.87 -11.38 12.55
C GLU A 98 7.76 -12.28 13.43
N VAL A 99 8.87 -12.73 12.84
CA VAL A 99 9.88 -13.58 13.49
C VAL A 99 11.18 -12.79 13.62
N MET A 100 11.72 -12.77 14.82
CA MET A 100 13.05 -12.22 15.09
C MET A 100 14.10 -13.33 15.01
N PHE A 101 15.20 -13.03 14.34
CA PHE A 101 16.37 -13.89 14.25
C PHE A 101 17.51 -13.24 15.04
N ASP A 102 18.23 -14.03 15.83
CA ASP A 102 19.49 -13.59 16.41
C ASP A 102 20.54 -13.35 15.32
N PHE A 103 21.61 -12.62 15.65
CA PHE A 103 22.76 -12.48 14.75
C PHE A 103 23.34 -13.87 14.42
N GLY A 104 23.63 -14.11 13.13
CA GLY A 104 24.05 -15.42 12.63
C GLY A 104 22.92 -16.48 12.58
N GLY A 105 21.67 -16.08 12.85
CA GLY A 105 20.51 -16.96 12.74
C GLY A 105 20.21 -17.38 11.30
N ASN A 106 19.46 -18.47 11.14
CA ASN A 106 19.04 -18.95 9.82
C ASN A 106 17.88 -18.11 9.29
N TYR A 107 18.15 -17.26 8.30
CA TYR A 107 17.16 -16.51 7.54
C TYR A 107 17.21 -16.89 6.05
N LEU A 108 16.10 -16.67 5.33
CA LEU A 108 15.92 -17.04 3.92
C LEU A 108 16.08 -18.56 3.66
N ASN A 109 15.60 -19.05 2.51
CA ASN A 109 15.83 -20.44 2.10
C ASN A 109 17.00 -20.52 1.10
N GLU A 110 17.46 -21.73 0.78
CA GLU A 110 18.59 -21.94 -0.14
C GLU A 110 18.41 -21.27 -1.51
N ALA A 111 17.18 -21.24 -2.02
CA ALA A 111 16.89 -20.62 -3.32
C ALA A 111 17.06 -19.10 -3.27
N LEU A 112 16.63 -18.45 -2.19
CA LEU A 112 16.78 -17.01 -2.00
C LEU A 112 18.23 -16.64 -1.67
N LEU A 113 18.96 -17.45 -0.89
CA LEU A 113 20.38 -17.24 -0.62
C LEU A 113 21.23 -17.31 -1.89
N LYS A 114 20.90 -18.18 -2.85
CA LYS A 114 21.60 -18.19 -4.16
C LYS A 114 21.44 -16.89 -4.95
N ILE A 115 20.36 -16.13 -4.71
CA ILE A 115 20.09 -14.86 -5.37
C ILE A 115 20.74 -13.70 -4.60
N TYR A 116 20.53 -13.64 -3.29
CA TYR A 116 20.90 -12.50 -2.46
C TYR A 116 22.29 -12.61 -1.82
N ASP A 117 22.80 -13.82 -1.65
CA ASP A 117 24.12 -14.12 -1.05
C ASP A 117 24.97 -15.13 -1.84
N PRO A 118 25.15 -14.97 -3.17
CA PRO A 118 25.84 -15.97 -3.99
C PRO A 118 27.29 -16.21 -3.56
N ASN A 119 27.94 -15.21 -2.97
CA ASN A 119 29.33 -15.27 -2.52
C ASN A 119 29.48 -15.64 -1.03
N LYS A 120 28.37 -15.72 -0.27
CA LYS A 120 28.36 -15.95 1.18
C LYS A 120 29.02 -14.83 1.99
N ASP A 121 28.82 -13.59 1.57
CA ASP A 121 29.36 -12.40 2.23
C ASP A 121 28.35 -11.80 3.23
N LEU A 122 27.08 -12.23 3.24
CA LEU A 122 26.06 -11.71 4.17
C LEU A 122 26.10 -12.36 5.56
N LEU A 123 26.62 -13.58 5.68
CA LEU A 123 26.81 -14.24 6.98
C LEU A 123 28.11 -13.70 7.60
N LEU A 124 27.99 -12.99 8.72
CA LEU A 124 29.12 -12.68 9.57
C LEU A 124 29.68 -14.00 10.14
N GLU A 125 31.00 -14.20 10.08
CA GLU A 125 31.69 -15.30 10.79
C GLU A 125 31.39 -15.31 12.29
#